data_AF-A0A1Z3HQF7-F1
#
_entry.id   AF-A0A1Z3HQF7-F1
#
_cell.length_a   1.000
_cell.length_b   1.000
_cell.length_c   1.000
_cell.angle_alpha   90.00
_cell.angle_beta   90.00
_cell.angle_gamma   90.00
#
_symmetry.space_group_name_H-M   'P 1'
#
loop_
_entity.id
_entity.type
_entity.pdbx_description
1 polymer ?
#
loop_
_entity_poly.entity_id
_entity_poly.type
_entity_poly.pdbx_seq_one_letter_code
_entity_poly.pdbx_strand_id
1 'polypeptide(L)'
;MVAEPAERQFYQGILQLAVGLYHLGNRNWQGAATLLGEGRHRLRSYCPSYGGIDVDDLLHRTESWLMALQQLGQANVAVLATASQSQDDISLAGLEAPLPALHIRQVP
;
A
#
# COMPACT_ATOMS: atom_id res chain seq x y z
N MET A 1 -0.02 -8.78 27.77
CA MET A 1 -1.10 -7.83 27.42
C MET A 1 -1.70 -8.28 26.11
N VAL A 2 -3.02 -8.47 26.06
CA VAL A 2 -3.74 -8.74 24.80
C VAL A 2 -3.95 -7.37 24.14
N ALA A 3 -3.57 -7.21 22.87
CA ALA A 3 -3.82 -5.96 22.15
C ALA A 3 -5.32 -5.64 22.15
N GLU A 4 -5.66 -4.37 22.38
CA GLU A 4 -7.06 -3.94 22.35
C GLU A 4 -7.65 -4.22 20.94
N PRO A 5 -8.95 -4.54 20.80
CA PRO A 5 -9.54 -4.93 19.51
C PRO A 5 -9.29 -3.92 18.37
N ALA A 6 -9.14 -2.64 18.70
CA ALA A 6 -8.77 -1.58 17.77
C ALA A 6 -7.30 -1.69 17.31
N GLU A 7 -6.35 -1.98 18.20
CA GLU A 7 -4.94 -2.19 17.83
C GLU A 7 -4.78 -3.40 16.93
N ARG A 8 -5.51 -4.51 17.22
CA ARG A 8 -5.47 -5.71 16.36
C ARG A 8 -5.90 -5.41 14.93
N GLN A 9 -6.97 -4.62 14.76
CA GLN A 9 -7.46 -4.24 13.45
C GLN A 9 -6.48 -3.31 12.72
N PHE A 10 -5.84 -2.39 13.43
CA PHE A 10 -4.80 -1.54 12.87
C PHE A 10 -3.62 -2.38 12.35
N TYR A 11 -3.05 -3.24 13.19
CA TYR A 11 -1.93 -4.10 12.79
C TYR A 11 -2.30 -5.07 11.67
N GLN A 12 -3.54 -5.58 11.66
CA GLN A 12 -4.03 -6.38 10.54
C GLN A 12 -4.04 -5.59 9.23
N GLY A 13 -4.40 -4.30 9.29
CA GLY A 13 -4.39 -3.41 8.12
C GLY A 13 -2.98 -3.17 7.59
N ILE A 14 -2.03 -2.84 8.47
CA ILE A 14 -0.61 -2.70 8.11
C ILE A 14 -0.07 -4.00 7.51
N LEU A 15 -0.38 -5.14 8.13
CA LEU A 15 0.05 -6.45 7.62
C LEU A 15 -0.55 -6.73 6.24
N GLN A 16 -1.82 -6.41 6.00
CA GLN A 16 -2.43 -6.55 4.67
C GLN A 16 -1.71 -5.70 3.62
N LEU A 17 -1.32 -4.46 3.94
CA LEU A 17 -0.54 -3.63 3.00
C LEU A 17 0.82 -4.27 2.69
N ALA A 18 1.55 -4.71 3.71
CA ALA A 18 2.86 -5.36 3.56
C ALA A 18 2.77 -6.66 2.74
N VAL A 19 1.78 -7.51 3.03
CA VAL A 19 1.57 -8.76 2.28
C VAL A 19 1.10 -8.46 0.86
N GLY A 20 0.29 -7.42 0.65
CA GLY A 20 -0.09 -6.95 -0.68
C GLY A 20 1.12 -6.59 -1.55
N LEU A 21 2.08 -5.86 -1.00
CA LEU A 21 3.36 -5.57 -1.69
C LEU A 21 4.20 -6.82 -1.92
N TYR A 22 4.23 -7.77 -0.97
CA TYR A 22 4.91 -9.05 -1.16
C TYR A 22 4.30 -9.85 -2.33
N HIS A 23 2.98 -9.87 -2.45
CA HIS A 23 2.29 -10.46 -3.60
C HIS A 23 2.64 -9.74 -4.91
N LEU A 24 2.74 -8.41 -4.88
CA LEU A 24 3.16 -7.64 -6.03
C LEU A 24 4.58 -8.01 -6.48
N GLY A 25 5.54 -8.11 -5.56
CA GLY A 25 6.90 -8.58 -5.85
C GLY A 25 6.94 -9.97 -6.49
N ASN A 26 6.03 -10.85 -6.08
CA ASN A 26 5.83 -12.18 -6.67
C ASN A 26 4.99 -12.19 -7.95
N ARG A 27 4.70 -11.02 -8.53
CA ARG A 27 3.88 -10.85 -9.74
C ARG A 27 2.45 -11.38 -9.61
N ASN A 28 1.96 -11.52 -8.39
CA ASN A 28 0.58 -11.87 -8.11
C ASN A 28 -0.29 -10.61 -8.08
N TRP A 29 -0.68 -10.16 -9.27
CA TRP A 29 -1.46 -8.94 -9.49
C TRP A 29 -2.78 -8.94 -8.68
N GLN A 30 -3.54 -10.02 -8.74
CA GLN A 30 -4.84 -10.12 -8.08
C GLN A 30 -4.69 -10.08 -6.56
N GLY A 31 -3.75 -10.86 -6.00
CA GLY A 31 -3.48 -10.86 -4.56
C GLY A 31 -3.01 -9.51 -4.05
N ALA A 32 -2.17 -8.82 -4.81
CA ALA A 32 -1.71 -7.47 -4.50
C ALA A 32 -2.89 -6.47 -4.45
N ALA A 33 -3.70 -6.42 -5.51
CA ALA A 33 -4.83 -5.51 -5.59
C ALA A 33 -5.87 -5.74 -4.46
N THR A 34 -6.19 -7.00 -4.17
CA THR A 34 -7.10 -7.36 -3.08
C THR A 34 -6.58 -6.90 -1.72
N LEU A 35 -5.35 -7.28 -1.37
CA LEU A 35 -4.80 -7.01 -0.03
C LEU A 35 -4.52 -5.52 0.20
N LEU A 36 -4.01 -4.81 -0.81
CA LEU A 36 -3.82 -3.36 -0.72
C LEU A 36 -5.17 -2.64 -0.54
N GLY A 37 -6.22 -3.07 -1.24
CA GLY A 37 -7.57 -2.52 -1.12
C GLY A 37 -8.19 -2.76 0.25
N GLU A 38 -8.13 -4.00 0.75
CA GLU A 38 -8.64 -4.37 2.07
C GLU A 38 -7.88 -3.68 3.20
N GLY A 39 -6.54 -3.68 3.14
CA GLY A 39 -5.69 -3.01 4.12
C GLY A 39 -5.98 -1.52 4.18
N ARG A 40 -6.10 -0.85 3.02
CA ARG A 40 -6.47 0.57 2.94
C ARG A 40 -7.84 0.84 3.54
N HIS A 41 -8.85 0.01 3.21
CA HIS A 41 -10.20 0.17 3.75
C HIS A 41 -10.20 0.05 5.29
N ARG A 42 -9.49 -0.95 5.82
CA ARG A 42 -9.39 -1.20 7.26
C ARG A 42 -8.70 -0.06 8.01
N LEU A 43 -7.66 0.52 7.42
CA LEU A 43 -6.88 1.59 8.04
C LEU A 43 -7.58 2.97 8.00
N ARG A 44 -8.61 3.15 7.18
CA ARG A 44 -9.32 4.42 7.02
C ARG A 44 -9.89 5.00 8.32
N SER A 45 -10.31 4.17 9.28
CA SER A 45 -10.83 4.63 10.57
C SER A 45 -9.76 5.16 11.53
N TYR A 46 -8.48 5.06 11.14
CA TYR A 46 -7.33 5.48 11.94
C TYR A 46 -6.68 6.76 11.44
N CYS A 47 -7.27 7.41 10.42
CA CYS A 47 -6.85 8.73 9.97
C CYS A 47 -7.11 9.81 11.05
N PRO A 48 -6.30 10.90 11.07
CA PRO A 48 -5.14 11.12 10.21
C PRO A 48 -3.89 10.34 10.67
N SER A 49 -3.85 9.93 11.94
CA SER A 49 -2.69 9.27 12.53
C SER A 49 -3.08 8.30 13.65
N TYR A 50 -2.32 7.22 13.80
CA TYR A 50 -2.50 6.26 14.89
C TYR A 50 -1.18 5.57 15.24
N GLY A 51 -0.89 5.43 16.54
CA GLY A 51 0.34 4.77 17.00
C GLY A 51 1.63 5.44 16.51
N GLY A 52 1.62 6.76 16.33
CA GLY A 52 2.75 7.53 15.79
C GLY A 52 2.91 7.45 14.27
N ILE A 53 2.00 6.79 13.55
CA ILE A 53 2.05 6.66 12.09
C ILE A 53 1.15 7.73 11.43
N ASP A 54 1.66 8.38 10.39
CA ASP A 54 0.85 9.16 9.44
C ASP A 54 0.02 8.19 8.60
N VAL A 55 -1.21 7.94 9.04
CA VAL A 55 -2.10 7.00 8.36
C VAL A 55 -2.59 7.64 7.06
N ASP A 56 -2.86 8.94 7.05
CA ASP A 56 -3.36 9.64 5.88
C ASP A 56 -2.37 9.58 4.70
N ASP A 57 -1.09 9.89 4.93
CA ASP A 57 -0.03 9.76 3.91
C ASP A 57 0.12 8.30 3.44
N LEU A 58 0.06 7.32 4.36
CA LEU A 58 0.12 5.91 4.01
C LEU A 58 -1.04 5.47 3.09
N LEU A 59 -2.27 5.94 3.35
CA LEU A 59 -3.43 5.61 2.51
C LEU A 59 -3.37 6.27 1.16
N HIS A 60 -2.88 7.51 1.06
CA HIS A 60 -2.66 8.19 -0.21
C HIS A 60 -1.64 7.46 -1.08
N ARG A 61 -0.48 7.09 -0.50
CA ARG A 61 0.54 6.30 -1.22
C ARG A 61 -0.01 4.96 -1.69
N THR A 62 -0.72 4.25 -0.81
CA THR A 62 -1.35 2.96 -1.13
C THR A 62 -2.37 3.10 -2.27
N GLU A 63 -3.13 4.20 -2.29
CA GLU A 63 -4.10 4.49 -3.35
C GLU A 63 -3.43 4.67 -4.71
N SER A 64 -2.31 5.40 -4.79
CA SER A 64 -1.54 5.52 -6.03
C SER A 64 -1.12 4.16 -6.58
N TRP A 65 -0.66 3.24 -5.72
CA TRP A 65 -0.30 1.87 -6.11
C TRP A 65 -1.51 1.04 -6.58
N LEU A 66 -2.65 1.16 -5.89
CA LEU A 66 -3.90 0.50 -6.30
C LEU A 66 -4.39 0.99 -7.67
N MET A 67 -4.35 2.31 -7.90
CA MET A 67 -4.72 2.91 -9.18
C MET A 67 -3.79 2.42 -10.29
N ALA A 68 -2.47 2.38 -10.06
CA ALA A 68 -1.53 1.88 -11.06
C ALA A 68 -1.74 0.39 -11.38
N LEU A 69 -2.05 -0.45 -10.38
CA LEU A 69 -2.41 -1.85 -10.60
C LEU A 69 -3.65 -1.98 -11.48
N GLN A 70 -4.66 -1.13 -11.28
CA GLN A 70 -5.90 -1.14 -12.06
C GLN A 70 -5.69 -0.61 -13.48
N GLN A 71 -4.93 0.48 -13.64
CA GLN A 71 -4.70 1.15 -14.92
C GLN A 71 -3.77 0.35 -15.84
N LEU A 72 -2.64 -0.13 -15.33
CA LEU A 72 -1.66 -0.87 -16.14
C LEU A 72 -2.04 -2.35 -16.30
N GLY A 73 -2.84 -2.88 -15.38
CA GLY A 73 -3.37 -4.24 -15.43
C GLY A 73 -2.33 -5.34 -15.25
N GLN A 74 -2.79 -6.59 -15.30
CA GLN A 74 -1.97 -7.79 -15.06
C GLN A 74 -0.79 -7.92 -16.04
N ALA A 75 -0.94 -7.48 -17.30
CA ALA A 75 0.11 -7.58 -18.31
C ALA A 75 1.39 -6.81 -17.91
N ASN A 76 1.26 -5.77 -17.10
CA ASN A 76 2.36 -4.92 -16.65
C ASN A 76 2.81 -5.21 -15.21
N VAL A 77 2.34 -6.31 -14.60
CA VAL A 77 2.64 -6.62 -13.20
C VAL A 77 4.15 -6.77 -12.93
N ALA A 78 4.93 -7.25 -13.91
CA ALA A 78 6.39 -7.38 -13.75
C ALA A 78 7.09 -6.03 -13.62
N VAL A 79 6.58 -4.99 -14.31
CA VAL A 79 7.09 -3.62 -14.20
C VAL A 79 6.73 -3.04 -12.83
N LEU A 80 5.47 -3.19 -12.42
CA LEU A 80 5.01 -2.75 -11.09
C LEU A 80 5.74 -3.46 -9.94
N ALA A 81 6.02 -4.75 -10.07
CA ALA A 81 6.78 -5.54 -9.11
C ALA A 81 8.22 -5.04 -8.93
N THR A 82 8.83 -4.58 -10.03
CA THR A 82 10.16 -3.95 -9.99
C THR A 82 10.09 -2.57 -9.34
N ALA A 83 9.10 -1.77 -9.75
CA ALA A 83 8.91 -0.43 -9.22
C ALA A 83 8.64 -0.42 -7.70
N SER A 84 7.90 -1.40 -7.18
CA SER A 84 7.53 -1.45 -5.76
C SER A 84 8.72 -1.73 -4.81
N GLN A 85 9.88 -2.08 -5.36
CA GLN A 85 11.12 -2.30 -4.59
C GLN A 85 11.98 -1.03 -4.53
N SER A 86 11.62 0.02 -5.26
CA SER A 86 12.31 1.30 -5.22
C SER A 86 12.07 2.04 -3.90
N GLN A 87 13.09 2.76 -3.45
CA GLN A 87 13.00 3.70 -2.33
C GLN A 87 12.61 5.12 -2.79
N ASP A 88 12.70 5.37 -4.09
CA ASP A 88 12.36 6.64 -4.73
C ASP A 88 11.04 6.54 -5.50
N ASP A 89 10.43 7.68 -5.75
CA ASP A 89 9.24 7.80 -6.59
C ASP A 89 9.57 7.40 -8.04
N ILE A 90 8.77 6.50 -8.64
CA ILE A 90 9.03 5.91 -9.95
C ILE A 90 8.02 6.39 -11.00
N SER A 91 8.53 7.03 -12.05
CA SER A 91 7.74 7.33 -13.26
C SER A 91 7.62 6.08 -14.15
N LEU A 92 6.39 5.66 -14.43
CA LEU A 92 6.11 4.56 -15.35
C LEU A 92 5.33 5.05 -16.57
N ALA A 93 5.63 4.50 -17.74
CA ALA A 93 4.85 4.78 -18.94
C ALA A 93 3.39 4.35 -18.75
N GLY A 94 2.45 5.23 -19.11
CA GLY A 94 1.02 4.99 -18.95
C GLY A 94 0.42 5.50 -17.63
N LEU A 95 1.22 6.10 -16.74
CA LEU A 95 0.74 6.83 -15.57
C LEU A 95 0.99 8.33 -15.74
N GLU A 96 0.05 9.16 -15.25
CA GLU A 96 0.14 10.62 -15.33
C GLU A 96 1.05 11.22 -14.23
N ALA A 97 1.26 10.49 -13.14
CA ALA A 97 2.08 10.88 -12.01
C ALA A 97 3.02 9.73 -11.59
N PRO A 98 4.19 10.05 -10.99
CA PRO A 98 5.09 9.02 -10.48
C PRO A 98 4.42 8.25 -9.33
N LEU A 99 4.72 6.96 -9.25
CA LEU A 99 4.31 6.13 -8.12
C LEU A 99 5.16 6.48 -6.90
N PRO A 100 4.54 6.84 -5.77
CA PRO A 100 5.29 7.22 -4.60
C PRO A 100 5.96 6.00 -3.95
N ALA A 101 7.17 6.18 -3.42
CA ALA A 101 7.78 5.16 -2.58
C ALA A 101 6.89 4.87 -1.36
N LEU A 102 6.60 3.58 -1.10
CA LEU A 102 5.73 3.18 0.01
C LEU A 102 6.56 3.04 1.30
N HIS A 103 6.74 4.14 2.03
CA HIS A 103 7.37 4.13 3.36
C HIS A 103 6.39 4.64 4.42
N ILE A 104 6.53 4.14 5.65
CA ILE A 104 5.72 4.58 6.79
C ILE A 104 6.34 5.84 7.38
N ARG A 105 5.61 6.95 7.31
CA ARG A 105 6.02 8.20 7.98
C ARG A 105 5.56 8.21 9.42
N GLN A 106 6.43 8.71 10.29
CA GLN A 106 6.11 8.93 11.70
C GLN A 106 5.64 10.37 11.90
N VAL A 107 4.68 10.57 12.81
CA VAL A 107 4.22 11.87 13.30
C VAL A 107 4.48 12.00 14.80
N PRO A 108 4.65 13.24 15.31
CA PRO A 108 4.91 13.50 16.74
C PRO A 108 3.84 12.93 17.68
#